data_AF-A0A2S6H937-F1
#
_entry.id   AF-A0A2S6H937-F1
#
_cell.length_a   1.000
_cell.length_b   1.000
_cell.length_c   1.000
_cell.angle_alpha   90.00
_cell.angle_beta   90.00
_cell.angle_gamma   90.00
#
_symmetry.space_group_name_H-M   'P 1'
#
loop_
_entity.id
_entity.type
_entity.pdbx_description
1 polymer ?
#
loop_
_entity_poly.entity_id
_entity_poly.type
_entity_poly.pdbx_seq_one_letter_code
_entity_poly.pdbx_strand_id
1 'polypeptide(L)'
;MLMKDSIFREIVAGFPYPIASSYVKLRTDECMDPGPNRLKHQLATGEATARFLGVVNLCQARDFSELFGKAPPKSMTADFTKSFERVTFGNWLRLARESLRWLLAEQAELFIPEMAGFFFDSSFRAGTAVEALERLVTLRNDISHERSKAINANDYKPLCEKAQDNLDRVLEGLRFLLEYELSFISEIEVDKRRRHTPTYRHRFKKLIGNSDDFEGNKDAPRNVPLDSQAVVLLHPVTGNYLNLDPLLIYEEAAGKKPEGKATDIFFYNGMKGPAKADYQACKHGGRFLSCYSDRADYLEEELRELENLFTGELAQKPTD
;
A
#
# COMPACT_ATOMS: atom_id res chain seq x y z
N MET A 1 -21.07 18.07 14.56
CA MET A 1 -21.48 16.88 13.80
C MET A 1 -21.23 17.01 12.29
N LEU A 2 -21.41 18.19 11.68
CA LEU A 2 -21.18 18.44 10.24
C LEU A 2 -19.74 18.26 9.73
N MET A 3 -18.71 18.43 10.59
CA MET A 3 -17.30 18.26 10.21
C MET A 3 -16.90 16.80 9.91
N LYS A 4 -17.57 15.82 10.55
CA LYS A 4 -17.27 14.39 10.35
C LYS A 4 -17.74 13.85 9.00
N ASP A 5 -18.75 14.48 8.39
CA ASP A 5 -19.28 14.03 7.10
C ASP A 5 -18.49 14.59 5.90
N SER A 6 -17.84 15.75 6.03
CA SER A 6 -16.92 16.27 5.01
C SER A 6 -15.69 15.37 4.86
N ILE A 7 -15.02 15.08 5.99
CA ILE A 7 -13.85 14.20 6.03
C ILE A 7 -14.18 12.80 5.50
N PHE A 8 -15.35 12.27 5.86
CA PHE A 8 -15.81 10.99 5.33
C PHE A 8 -15.92 11.01 3.79
N ARG A 9 -16.53 12.05 3.21
CA ARG A 9 -16.67 12.18 1.75
C ARG A 9 -15.29 12.31 1.07
N GLU A 10 -14.40 13.10 1.64
CA GLU A 10 -13.02 13.25 1.17
C GLU A 10 -12.31 11.88 1.12
N ILE A 11 -12.42 11.08 2.18
CA ILE A 11 -11.78 9.77 2.24
C ILE A 11 -12.40 8.82 1.21
N VAL A 12 -13.72 8.68 1.19
CA VAL A 12 -14.39 7.68 0.34
C VAL A 12 -14.30 8.02 -1.15
N ALA A 13 -14.13 9.30 -1.51
CA ALA A 13 -14.00 9.72 -2.91
C ALA A 13 -12.55 9.89 -3.36
N GLY A 14 -11.65 10.35 -2.48
CA GLY A 14 -10.33 10.84 -2.87
C GLY A 14 -9.15 10.02 -2.38
N PHE A 15 -9.27 9.24 -1.29
CA PHE A 15 -8.12 8.46 -0.81
C PHE A 15 -7.81 7.29 -1.75
N PRO A 16 -6.55 6.78 -1.73
CA PRO A 16 -6.20 5.56 -2.42
C PRO A 16 -7.18 4.42 -2.11
N TYR A 17 -7.61 3.68 -3.14
CA TYR A 17 -8.63 2.63 -3.04
C TYR A 17 -8.40 1.64 -1.88
N PRO A 18 -7.17 1.18 -1.58
CA PRO A 18 -6.93 0.31 -0.43
C PRO A 18 -7.43 0.84 0.91
N ILE A 19 -7.33 2.16 1.14
CA ILE A 19 -7.77 2.79 2.38
C ILE A 19 -9.27 3.08 2.32
N ALA A 20 -9.73 3.70 1.25
CA ALA A 20 -11.12 4.13 1.07
C ALA A 20 -12.10 2.94 1.07
N SER A 21 -11.77 1.85 0.36
CA SER A 21 -12.59 0.63 0.29
C SER A 21 -12.70 -0.11 1.63
N SER A 22 -11.67 -0.03 2.48
CA SER A 22 -11.74 -0.56 3.84
C SER A 22 -12.58 0.33 4.75
N TYR A 23 -12.39 1.65 4.66
CA TYR A 23 -13.05 2.62 5.53
C TYR A 23 -14.56 2.69 5.31
N VAL A 24 -15.03 2.60 4.05
CA VAL A 24 -16.46 2.69 3.74
C VAL A 24 -17.30 1.61 4.45
N LYS A 25 -16.70 0.46 4.78
CA LYS A 25 -17.38 -0.63 5.51
C LYS A 25 -17.88 -0.19 6.89
N LEU A 26 -17.28 0.84 7.49
CA LEU A 26 -17.72 1.41 8.77
C LEU A 26 -19.07 2.16 8.71
N ARG A 27 -19.63 2.36 7.52
CA ARG A 27 -20.96 2.95 7.29
C ARG A 27 -22.01 1.93 6.84
N THR A 28 -21.67 0.63 6.86
CA THR A 28 -22.67 -0.42 6.65
C THR A 28 -23.51 -0.61 7.90
N ASP A 29 -24.75 -1.07 7.75
CA ASP A 29 -25.68 -1.28 8.87
C ASP A 29 -25.07 -2.17 9.96
N GLU A 30 -24.30 -3.19 9.57
CA GLU A 30 -23.61 -4.12 10.49
C GLU A 30 -22.50 -3.48 11.34
N CYS A 31 -22.07 -2.27 10.99
CA CYS A 31 -20.99 -1.54 11.66
C CYS A 31 -21.46 -0.25 12.32
N MET A 32 -22.74 0.12 12.23
CA MET A 32 -23.24 1.37 12.81
C MET A 32 -23.16 1.37 14.34
N ASP A 33 -23.46 0.22 14.96
CA ASP A 33 -23.37 0.05 16.41
C ASP A 33 -21.99 -0.44 16.87
N PRO A 34 -21.54 -0.07 18.09
CA PRO A 34 -20.35 -0.66 18.67
C PRO A 34 -20.51 -2.18 18.84
N GLY A 35 -19.57 -2.93 18.28
CA GLY A 35 -19.64 -4.39 18.27
C GLY A 35 -18.43 -5.04 17.60
N PRO A 36 -18.39 -6.38 17.54
CA PRO A 36 -17.26 -7.11 16.98
C PRO A 36 -16.98 -6.76 15.51
N ASN A 37 -18.02 -6.56 14.70
CA ASN A 37 -17.86 -6.21 13.28
C ASN A 37 -17.27 -4.82 13.11
N ARG A 38 -17.80 -3.81 13.82
CA ARG A 38 -17.27 -2.44 13.78
C ARG A 38 -15.79 -2.42 14.18
N LEU A 39 -15.44 -3.04 15.31
CA LEU A 39 -14.05 -3.10 15.78
C LEU A 39 -13.12 -3.79 14.78
N LYS A 40 -13.56 -4.91 14.21
CA LYS A 40 -12.83 -5.63 13.15
C LYS A 40 -12.56 -4.72 11.95
N HIS A 41 -13.55 -3.96 11.48
CA HIS A 41 -13.39 -3.07 10.33
C HIS A 41 -12.53 -1.84 10.63
N GLN A 42 -12.56 -1.31 11.85
CA GLN A 42 -11.66 -0.23 12.28
C GLN A 42 -10.20 -0.70 12.26
N LEU A 43 -9.92 -1.88 12.83
CA LEU A 43 -8.59 -2.47 12.84
C LEU A 43 -8.12 -2.87 11.43
N ALA A 44 -9.02 -3.43 10.61
CA ALA A 44 -8.72 -3.75 9.22
C ALA A 44 -8.37 -2.51 8.39
N THR A 45 -9.03 -1.37 8.65
CA THR A 45 -8.70 -0.09 7.99
C THR A 45 -7.32 0.40 8.43
N GLY A 46 -7.00 0.33 9.73
CA GLY A 46 -5.65 0.60 10.21
C GLY A 46 -4.59 -0.30 9.55
N GLU A 47 -4.89 -1.59 9.40
CA GLU A 47 -3.97 -2.54 8.73
C GLU A 47 -3.80 -2.23 7.25
N ALA A 48 -4.88 -1.94 6.51
CA ALA A 48 -4.81 -1.53 5.11
C ALA A 48 -4.00 -0.26 4.93
N THR A 49 -4.15 0.71 5.84
CA THR A 49 -3.34 1.93 5.86
C THR A 49 -1.85 1.63 6.09
N ALA A 50 -1.48 0.88 7.12
CA ALA A 50 -0.08 0.55 7.36
C ALA A 50 0.53 -0.24 6.20
N ARG A 51 -0.25 -1.14 5.59
CA ARG A 51 0.16 -1.90 4.42
C ARG A 51 0.43 -0.99 3.22
N PHE A 52 -0.47 -0.06 2.92
CA PHE A 52 -0.29 0.92 1.86
C PHE A 52 0.98 1.77 2.06
N LEU A 53 1.16 2.33 3.27
CA LEU A 53 2.36 3.12 3.59
C LEU A 53 3.64 2.29 3.53
N GLY A 54 3.57 1.03 3.94
CA GLY A 54 4.67 0.07 3.85
C GLY A 54 5.07 -0.20 2.41
N VAL A 55 4.10 -0.40 1.52
CA VAL A 55 4.35 -0.55 0.08
C VAL A 55 5.00 0.71 -0.49
N VAL A 56 4.40 1.88 -0.29
CA VAL A 56 4.90 3.15 -0.85
C VAL A 56 6.35 3.40 -0.43
N ASN A 57 6.64 3.35 0.87
CA ASN A 57 7.99 3.68 1.33
C ASN A 57 9.01 2.59 0.96
N LEU A 58 8.62 1.31 0.91
CA LEU A 58 9.53 0.23 0.53
C LEU A 58 9.86 0.26 -0.97
N CYS A 59 8.89 0.50 -1.84
CA CYS A 59 9.12 0.71 -3.27
C CYS A 59 9.99 1.95 -3.52
N GLN A 60 9.74 3.05 -2.83
CA GLN A 60 10.60 4.24 -2.96
C GLN A 60 12.04 3.99 -2.48
N ALA A 61 12.22 3.20 -1.41
CA ALA A 61 13.53 2.79 -0.94
C ALA A 61 14.25 1.86 -1.95
N ARG A 62 13.51 1.01 -2.66
CA ARG A 62 14.02 0.21 -3.78
C ARG A 62 14.50 1.12 -4.91
N ASP A 63 13.64 2.02 -5.41
CA ASP A 63 14.00 2.96 -6.48
C ASP A 63 15.25 3.77 -6.13
N PHE A 64 15.32 4.28 -4.89
CA PHE A 64 16.49 5.00 -4.39
C PHE A 64 17.76 4.13 -4.43
N SER A 65 17.67 2.88 -3.97
CA SER A 65 18.81 1.96 -4.03
C SER A 65 19.28 1.72 -5.46
N GLU A 66 18.35 1.48 -6.38
CA GLU A 66 18.66 1.13 -7.77
C GLU A 66 19.24 2.32 -8.54
N LEU A 67 18.66 3.51 -8.34
CA LEU A 67 19.11 4.74 -9.01
C LEU A 67 20.47 5.22 -8.51
N PHE A 68 20.75 5.06 -7.21
CA PHE A 68 21.96 5.63 -6.59
C PHE A 68 22.99 4.58 -6.16
N GLY A 69 22.72 3.29 -6.34
CA GLY A 69 23.60 2.18 -5.94
C GLY A 69 23.82 2.10 -4.43
N LYS A 70 22.81 2.47 -3.63
CA LYS A 70 22.92 2.60 -2.17
C LYS A 70 22.38 1.37 -1.46
N ALA A 71 23.22 0.68 -0.68
CA ALA A 71 22.79 -0.49 0.07
C ALA A 71 21.88 -0.11 1.26
N PRO A 72 20.79 -0.88 1.53
CA PRO A 72 19.95 -0.66 2.69
C PRO A 72 20.70 -0.84 4.02
N PRO A 73 20.36 -0.09 5.07
CA PRO A 73 20.99 -0.20 6.38
C PRO A 73 20.60 -1.50 7.09
N LYS A 74 21.42 -1.92 8.07
CA LYS A 74 21.16 -3.12 8.88
C LYS A 74 19.79 -3.14 9.56
N SER A 75 19.21 -1.98 9.90
CA SER A 75 17.88 -1.90 10.50
C SER A 75 16.76 -2.39 9.57
N MET A 76 16.98 -2.29 8.25
CA MET A 76 16.07 -2.81 7.23
C MET A 76 16.38 -4.26 6.89
N THR A 77 17.67 -4.62 6.78
CA THR A 77 18.06 -5.96 6.34
C THR A 77 17.95 -7.02 7.43
N ALA A 78 18.08 -6.63 8.70
CA ALA A 78 17.85 -7.53 9.83
C ALA A 78 16.42 -8.07 9.81
N ASP A 79 16.31 -9.40 9.76
CA ASP A 79 15.04 -10.13 9.72
C ASP A 79 14.13 -9.77 8.54
N PHE A 80 14.67 -9.21 7.44
CA PHE A 80 13.87 -8.85 6.28
C PHE A 80 13.12 -10.06 5.71
N THR A 81 13.83 -11.12 5.30
CA THR A 81 13.23 -12.36 4.78
C THR A 81 12.12 -12.86 5.68
N LYS A 82 12.38 -13.02 6.98
CA LYS A 82 11.37 -13.49 7.94
C LYS A 82 10.14 -12.58 7.99
N SER A 83 10.33 -11.26 7.96
CA SER A 83 9.23 -10.28 7.99
C SER A 83 8.46 -10.23 6.68
N PHE A 84 9.16 -10.44 5.56
CA PHE A 84 8.65 -10.39 4.20
C PHE A 84 7.91 -11.67 3.83
N GLU A 85 8.39 -12.84 4.24
CA GLU A 85 7.70 -14.13 4.07
C GLU A 85 6.37 -14.17 4.84
N ARG A 86 6.30 -13.50 6.00
CA ARG A 86 5.13 -13.48 6.88
C ARG A 86 4.81 -12.05 7.30
N VAL A 87 4.21 -11.30 6.39
CA VAL A 87 3.79 -9.93 6.69
C VAL A 87 2.63 -9.90 7.68
N THR A 88 2.70 -8.95 8.59
CA THR A 88 1.69 -8.67 9.62
C THR A 88 1.45 -7.16 9.64
N PHE A 89 0.38 -6.72 10.33
CA PHE A 89 0.12 -5.29 10.54
C PHE A 89 1.36 -4.56 11.11
N GLY A 90 2.00 -5.12 12.13
CA GLY A 90 3.22 -4.54 12.71
C GLY A 90 4.42 -4.56 11.75
N ASN A 91 4.59 -5.62 10.95
CA ASN A 91 5.69 -5.71 10.00
C ASN A 91 5.58 -4.63 8.90
N TRP A 92 4.37 -4.39 8.38
CA TRP A 92 4.17 -3.33 7.39
C TRP A 92 4.47 -1.94 7.94
N LEU A 93 4.01 -1.65 9.16
CA LEU A 93 4.32 -0.36 9.80
C LEU A 93 5.82 -0.19 10.07
N ARG A 94 6.52 -1.27 10.46
CA ARG A 94 7.97 -1.27 10.64
C ARG A 94 8.68 -1.00 9.31
N LEU A 95 8.33 -1.73 8.25
CA LEU A 95 8.90 -1.53 6.92
C LEU A 95 8.70 -0.09 6.45
N ALA A 96 7.49 0.44 6.57
CA ALA A 96 7.20 1.83 6.21
C ALA A 96 8.13 2.83 6.90
N ARG A 97 8.34 2.64 8.21
CA ARG A 97 9.16 3.53 9.04
C ARG A 97 10.64 3.41 8.74
N GLU A 98 11.17 2.21 8.67
CA GLU A 98 12.61 1.99 8.47
C GLU A 98 13.03 2.41 7.05
N SER A 99 12.21 2.13 6.03
CA SER A 99 12.45 2.60 4.66
C SER A 99 12.52 4.13 4.60
N LEU A 100 11.55 4.83 5.20
CA LEU A 100 11.54 6.29 5.19
C LEU A 100 12.67 6.89 6.03
N ARG A 101 13.00 6.27 7.18
CA ARG A 101 14.13 6.72 8.00
C ARG A 101 15.44 6.64 7.22
N TRP A 102 15.63 5.58 6.45
CA TRP A 102 16.80 5.43 5.60
C TRP A 102 16.86 6.53 4.52
N LEU A 103 15.76 6.71 3.77
CA LEU A 103 15.67 7.78 2.76
C LEU A 103 16.01 9.16 3.34
N LEU A 104 15.46 9.49 4.52
CA LEU A 104 15.74 10.75 5.20
C LEU A 104 17.21 10.87 5.65
N ALA A 105 17.81 9.80 6.17
CA ALA A 105 19.21 9.79 6.59
C ALA A 105 20.18 10.02 5.42
N GLU A 106 19.83 9.50 4.25
CA GLU A 106 20.59 9.73 3.00
C GLU A 106 20.23 11.05 2.31
N GLN A 107 19.31 11.86 2.87
CA GLN A 107 18.82 13.11 2.27
C GLN A 107 18.23 12.88 0.87
N ALA A 108 17.58 11.73 0.66
CA ALA A 108 16.91 11.41 -0.59
C ALA A 108 15.74 12.36 -0.85
N GLU A 109 15.51 12.70 -2.11
CA GLU A 109 14.29 13.40 -2.51
C GLU A 109 13.09 12.46 -2.30
N LEU A 110 12.07 12.94 -1.57
CA LEU A 110 10.90 12.14 -1.28
C LEU A 110 9.84 12.27 -2.37
N PHE A 111 9.29 11.14 -2.82
CA PHE A 111 8.12 11.14 -3.71
C PHE A 111 6.91 11.80 -3.04
N ILE A 112 6.71 11.52 -1.74
CA ILE A 112 5.72 12.19 -0.88
C ILE A 112 6.46 12.89 0.26
N PRO A 113 6.83 14.18 0.12
CA PRO A 113 7.55 14.90 1.17
C PRO A 113 6.80 14.94 2.50
N GLU A 114 5.47 15.04 2.48
CA GLU A 114 4.62 15.09 3.67
C GLU A 114 4.69 13.81 4.52
N MET A 115 5.12 12.70 3.92
CA MET A 115 5.29 11.43 4.61
C MET A 115 6.28 11.55 5.79
N ALA A 116 7.29 12.41 5.67
CA ALA A 116 8.25 12.68 6.73
C ALA A 116 7.57 13.23 8.00
N GLY A 117 6.68 14.22 7.84
CA GLY A 117 5.93 14.81 8.94
C GLY A 117 4.85 13.91 9.52
N PHE A 118 4.34 12.95 8.75
CA PHE A 118 3.44 11.92 9.25
C PHE A 118 4.15 10.93 10.17
N PHE A 119 5.33 10.46 9.76
CA PHE A 119 6.10 9.46 10.51
C PHE A 119 6.91 10.03 11.66
N PHE A 120 7.44 11.23 11.50
CA PHE A 120 8.42 11.79 12.42
C PHE A 120 8.07 13.22 12.85
N ASP A 121 8.31 13.53 14.13
CA ASP A 121 8.32 14.91 14.62
C ASP A 121 9.65 15.61 14.27
N SER A 122 9.77 16.89 14.64
CA SER A 122 10.99 17.68 14.41
C SER A 122 12.23 17.15 15.13
N SER A 123 12.07 16.24 16.09
CA SER A 123 13.13 15.56 16.83
C SER A 123 13.38 14.12 16.34
N PHE A 124 12.84 13.75 15.17
CA PHE A 124 12.91 12.40 14.59
C PHE A 124 12.30 11.30 15.48
N ARG A 125 11.40 11.65 16.40
CA ARG A 125 10.58 10.69 17.16
C ARG A 125 9.29 10.39 16.40
N ALA A 126 8.56 9.34 16.80
CA ALA A 126 7.31 8.97 16.14
C ALA A 126 6.31 10.14 16.14
N GLY A 127 5.77 10.46 14.97
CA GLY A 127 4.70 11.44 14.82
C GLY A 127 3.41 10.96 15.48
N THR A 128 2.55 11.91 15.88
CA THR A 128 1.31 11.62 16.63
C THR A 128 0.34 10.69 15.86
N ALA A 129 0.29 10.81 14.53
CA ALA A 129 -0.52 9.94 13.68
C ALA A 129 0.05 8.51 13.61
N VAL A 130 1.38 8.36 13.55
CA VAL A 130 2.03 7.04 13.60
C VAL A 130 1.90 6.40 14.97
N GLU A 131 2.01 7.14 16.07
CA GLU A 131 1.72 6.61 17.40
C GLU A 131 0.28 6.10 17.51
N ALA A 132 -0.69 6.79 16.89
CA ALA A 132 -2.07 6.34 16.83
C ALA A 132 -2.20 5.02 16.04
N LEU A 133 -1.46 4.88 14.94
CA LEU A 133 -1.41 3.65 14.15
C LEU A 133 -0.76 2.49 14.94
N GLU A 134 0.32 2.75 15.69
CA GLU A 134 0.92 1.78 16.61
C GLU A 134 -0.06 1.31 17.69
N ARG A 135 -0.86 2.22 18.24
CA ARG A 135 -1.90 1.86 19.23
C ARG A 135 -2.97 0.94 18.64
N LEU A 136 -3.31 1.07 17.35
CA LEU A 136 -4.19 0.13 16.65
C LEU A 136 -3.53 -1.25 16.50
N VAL A 137 -2.24 -1.31 16.20
CA VAL A 137 -1.46 -2.56 16.16
C VAL A 137 -1.51 -3.25 17.53
N THR A 138 -1.21 -2.52 18.59
CA THR A 138 -1.25 -3.04 19.98
C THR A 138 -2.65 -3.54 20.32
N LEU A 139 -3.69 -2.75 20.05
CA LEU A 139 -5.07 -3.15 20.29
C LEU A 139 -5.45 -4.45 19.57
N ARG A 140 -5.05 -4.60 18.29
CA ARG A 140 -5.27 -5.83 17.52
C ARG A 140 -4.54 -7.02 18.12
N ASN A 141 -3.31 -6.82 18.58
CA ASN A 141 -2.51 -7.90 19.17
C ASN A 141 -3.08 -8.33 20.52
N ASP A 142 -3.45 -7.39 21.38
CA ASP A 142 -4.10 -7.66 22.67
C ASP A 142 -5.35 -8.52 22.46
N ILE A 143 -6.25 -8.09 21.56
CA ILE A 143 -7.45 -8.86 21.19
C ILE A 143 -7.09 -10.26 20.67
N SER A 144 -6.05 -10.39 19.84
CA SER A 144 -5.64 -11.67 19.26
C SER A 144 -5.06 -12.63 20.30
N HIS A 145 -4.31 -12.12 21.28
CA HIS A 145 -3.79 -12.89 22.41
C HIS A 145 -4.90 -13.25 23.40
N GLU A 146 -5.85 -12.34 23.62
CA GLU A 146 -7.01 -12.54 24.48
C GLU A 146 -8.08 -13.44 23.88
N ARG A 147 -8.02 -13.84 22.59
CA ARG A 147 -8.96 -14.79 21.95
C ARG A 147 -9.13 -16.13 22.69
N SER A 148 -8.25 -16.45 23.64
CA SER A 148 -8.44 -17.55 24.59
C SER A 148 -9.58 -17.31 25.59
N LYS A 149 -10.07 -16.07 25.72
CA LYS A 149 -11.20 -15.61 26.54
C LYS A 149 -12.19 -14.86 25.65
N ALA A 150 -13.49 -15.14 25.82
CA ALA A 150 -14.52 -14.37 25.12
C ALA A 150 -14.56 -12.93 25.64
N ILE A 151 -14.50 -11.94 24.75
CA ILE A 151 -14.70 -10.52 25.09
C ILE A 151 -16.18 -10.34 25.45
N ASN A 152 -16.48 -9.65 26.56
CA ASN A 152 -17.87 -9.40 26.93
C ASN A 152 -18.50 -8.35 26.00
N ALA A 153 -19.81 -8.46 25.78
CA ALA A 153 -20.56 -7.51 24.95
C ALA A 153 -20.35 -6.03 25.36
N ASN A 154 -20.26 -5.77 26.67
CA ASN A 154 -20.06 -4.44 27.23
C ASN A 154 -18.66 -3.85 26.96
N ASP A 155 -17.67 -4.69 26.66
CA ASP A 155 -16.29 -4.26 26.42
C ASP A 155 -16.09 -3.76 24.98
N TYR A 156 -16.99 -4.11 24.04
CA TYR A 156 -16.86 -3.66 22.65
C TYR A 156 -17.01 -2.14 22.49
N LYS A 157 -17.85 -1.48 23.29
CA LYS A 157 -18.05 -0.04 23.20
C LYS A 157 -16.75 0.75 23.44
N PRO A 158 -16.07 0.61 24.60
CA PRO A 158 -14.81 1.34 24.83
C PRO A 158 -13.71 0.94 23.85
N LEU A 159 -13.66 -0.32 23.39
CA LEU A 159 -12.71 -0.75 22.36
C LEU A 159 -12.96 -0.06 21.00
N CYS A 160 -14.22 0.02 20.57
CA CYS A 160 -14.60 0.70 19.33
C CYS A 160 -14.34 2.21 19.39
N GLU A 161 -14.59 2.85 20.53
CA GLU A 161 -14.30 4.27 20.75
C GLU A 161 -12.78 4.53 20.68
N LYS A 162 -11.98 3.73 21.40
CA LYS A 162 -10.51 3.83 21.35
C LYS A 162 -9.97 3.57 19.94
N ALA A 163 -10.49 2.57 19.23
CA ALA A 163 -10.08 2.30 17.86
C ALA A 163 -10.47 3.45 16.91
N GLN A 164 -11.66 4.02 17.06
CA GLN A 164 -12.10 5.16 16.27
C GLN A 164 -11.21 6.38 16.48
N ASP A 165 -10.90 6.73 17.73
CA ASP A 165 -10.09 7.91 18.04
C ASP A 165 -8.69 7.82 17.43
N ASN A 166 -8.09 6.64 17.44
CA ASN A 166 -6.80 6.43 16.80
C ASN A 166 -6.92 6.46 15.27
N LEU A 167 -7.96 5.83 14.70
CA LEU A 167 -8.18 5.83 13.26
C LEU A 167 -8.45 7.24 12.71
N ASP A 168 -9.25 8.06 13.41
CA ASP A 168 -9.52 9.45 13.03
C ASP A 168 -8.22 10.26 12.96
N ARG A 169 -7.30 10.10 13.93
CA ARG A 169 -5.99 10.77 13.93
C ARG A 169 -5.11 10.32 12.77
N VAL A 170 -5.11 9.02 12.47
CA VAL A 170 -4.36 8.47 11.33
C VAL A 170 -4.87 9.06 10.02
N LEU A 171 -6.19 9.04 9.80
CA LEU A 171 -6.81 9.49 8.56
C LEU A 171 -6.66 11.00 8.37
N GLU A 172 -6.76 11.80 9.43
CA GLU A 172 -6.47 13.24 9.35
C GLU A 172 -5.00 13.50 9.00
N GLY A 173 -4.07 12.76 9.59
CA GLY A 173 -2.64 12.85 9.27
C GLY A 173 -2.30 12.48 7.83
N LEU A 174 -3.17 11.71 7.15
CA LEU A 174 -2.98 11.25 5.77
C LEU A 174 -3.68 12.10 4.72
N ARG A 175 -4.25 13.27 5.08
CA ARG A 175 -4.97 14.11 4.11
C ARG A 175 -4.12 14.58 2.94
N PHE A 176 -2.79 14.64 3.08
CA PHE A 176 -1.89 14.92 1.97
C PHE A 176 -2.02 13.90 0.82
N LEU A 177 -2.50 12.67 1.08
CA LEU A 177 -2.72 11.67 0.03
C LEU A 177 -3.79 12.09 -0.99
N LEU A 178 -4.63 13.09 -0.68
CA LEU A 178 -5.60 13.65 -1.64
C LEU A 178 -4.92 14.34 -2.83
N GLU A 179 -3.65 14.73 -2.69
CA GLU A 179 -2.87 15.37 -3.75
C GLU A 179 -2.20 14.35 -4.69
N TYR A 180 -2.31 13.04 -4.40
CA TYR A 180 -1.67 11.97 -5.15
C TYR A 180 -2.71 11.03 -5.75
N GLU A 181 -2.49 10.59 -6.98
CA GLU A 181 -3.40 9.69 -7.68
C GLU A 181 -2.82 8.27 -7.73
N LEU A 182 -3.50 7.32 -7.10
CA LEU A 182 -3.19 5.90 -7.30
C LEU A 182 -3.86 5.45 -8.59
N SER A 183 -3.09 4.88 -9.52
CA SER A 183 -3.57 4.50 -10.85
C SER A 183 -2.91 3.22 -11.35
N PHE A 184 -3.60 2.48 -12.22
CA PHE A 184 -3.05 1.32 -12.93
C PHE A 184 -2.80 1.65 -14.40
N ILE A 185 -1.61 1.36 -14.91
CA ILE A 185 -1.23 1.59 -16.31
C ILE A 185 -1.70 0.40 -17.15
N SER A 186 -2.89 0.51 -17.73
CA SER A 186 -3.51 -0.58 -18.50
C SER A 186 -2.94 -0.76 -19.91
N GLU A 187 -2.47 0.31 -20.54
CA GLU A 187 -2.00 0.30 -21.93
C GLU A 187 -0.98 1.43 -22.16
N ILE A 188 -0.01 1.17 -23.04
CA ILE A 188 0.92 2.17 -23.57
C ILE A 188 0.86 2.12 -25.10
N GLU A 189 0.29 3.16 -25.70
CA GLU A 189 0.25 3.34 -27.15
C GLU A 189 1.51 4.10 -27.60
N VAL A 190 2.28 3.54 -28.54
CA VAL A 190 3.47 4.19 -29.12
C VAL A 190 3.11 4.85 -30.45
N ASP A 191 3.26 6.18 -30.55
CA ASP A 191 3.19 6.92 -31.80
C ASP A 191 4.60 7.25 -32.29
N LYS A 192 5.03 6.54 -33.35
CA LYS A 192 6.35 6.68 -33.97
C LYS A 192 6.23 6.91 -35.47
N ARG A 193 6.50 8.14 -35.91
CA ARG A 193 6.64 8.48 -37.34
C ARG A 193 8.07 8.30 -37.84
N ARG A 194 8.22 8.13 -39.16
CA ARG A 194 9.53 8.02 -39.84
C ARG A 194 10.40 9.23 -39.49
N ARG A 195 11.57 9.02 -38.88
CA ARG A 195 12.54 10.06 -38.45
C ARG A 195 12.06 11.04 -37.35
N HIS A 196 10.99 10.72 -36.62
CA HIS A 196 10.56 11.51 -35.45
C HIS A 196 10.87 10.79 -34.13
N THR A 197 11.04 11.51 -33.02
CA THR A 197 11.11 10.89 -31.68
C THR A 197 9.79 10.18 -31.36
N PRO A 198 9.79 8.96 -30.80
CA PRO A 198 8.55 8.31 -30.34
C PRO A 198 7.86 9.17 -29.29
N THR A 199 6.53 9.12 -29.28
CA THR A 199 5.71 9.60 -28.17
C THR A 199 4.85 8.47 -27.64
N TYR A 200 4.58 8.49 -26.34
CA TYR A 200 3.90 7.43 -25.62
C TYR A 200 2.62 7.99 -25.01
N ARG A 201 1.48 7.34 -25.24
CA ARG A 201 0.22 7.66 -24.58
C ARG A 201 -0.16 6.53 -23.65
N HIS A 202 -0.37 6.87 -22.39
CA HIS A 202 -0.72 5.91 -21.35
C HIS A 202 -2.23 5.93 -21.11
N ARG A 203 -2.82 4.75 -20.90
CA ARG A 203 -4.19 4.63 -20.41
C ARG A 203 -4.16 4.22 -18.94
N PHE A 204 -4.66 5.10 -18.09
CA PHE A 204 -4.72 4.90 -16.66
C PHE A 204 -6.11 4.51 -16.21
N LYS A 205 -6.22 3.51 -15.35
CA LYS A 205 -7.41 3.24 -14.56
C LYS A 205 -7.21 3.86 -13.18
N LYS A 206 -8.04 4.83 -12.80
CA LYS A 206 -7.91 5.48 -11.48
C LYS A 206 -8.33 4.53 -10.38
N LEU A 207 -7.46 4.33 -9.40
CA LEU A 207 -7.63 3.43 -8.26
C LEU A 207 -7.85 4.24 -6.98
N ILE A 208 -8.81 5.17 -7.01
CA ILE A 208 -9.16 6.05 -5.90
C ILE A 208 -10.59 5.83 -5.43
N GLY A 209 -10.86 6.17 -4.18
CA GLY A 209 -12.18 6.04 -3.57
C GLY A 209 -12.63 4.60 -3.39
N ASN A 210 -13.94 4.35 -3.42
CA ASN A 210 -14.53 3.03 -3.18
C ASN A 210 -15.16 2.35 -4.40
N SER A 211 -15.03 2.96 -5.59
CA SER A 211 -15.61 2.45 -6.84
C SER A 211 -14.90 1.17 -7.27
N ASP A 212 -15.68 0.18 -7.69
CA ASP A 212 -15.16 -1.05 -8.30
C ASP A 212 -15.06 -0.93 -9.84
N ASP A 213 -15.66 0.14 -10.39
CA ASP A 213 -15.54 0.53 -11.78
C ASP A 213 -14.39 1.53 -11.91
N PHE A 214 -13.21 1.00 -12.23
CA PHE A 214 -12.02 1.82 -12.47
C PHE A 214 -12.09 2.38 -13.89
N GLU A 215 -12.54 3.63 -14.02
CA GLU A 215 -12.63 4.31 -15.30
C GLU A 215 -11.25 4.57 -15.90
N GLY A 216 -11.11 4.25 -17.20
CA GLY A 216 -9.90 4.47 -17.97
C GLY A 216 -9.86 5.88 -18.57
N ASN A 217 -8.84 6.68 -18.24
CA ASN A 217 -8.56 7.93 -18.94
C ASN A 217 -7.27 7.84 -19.75
N LYS A 218 -7.23 8.52 -20.91
CA LYS A 218 -6.01 8.67 -21.71
C LYS A 218 -5.29 9.94 -21.27
N ASP A 219 -4.01 9.79 -21.01
CA ASP A 219 -3.16 10.91 -20.59
C ASP A 219 -2.55 11.64 -21.79
N ALA A 220 -1.98 12.82 -21.52
CA ALA A 220 -1.23 13.55 -22.53
C ALA A 220 0.01 12.75 -23.01
N PRO A 221 0.41 12.88 -24.30
CA PRO A 221 1.59 12.19 -24.81
C PRO A 221 2.86 12.58 -24.05
N ARG A 222 3.68 11.58 -23.71
CA ARG A 222 4.98 11.73 -23.05
C ARG A 222 6.11 11.33 -23.99
N ASN A 223 7.32 11.86 -23.77
CA ASN A 223 8.52 11.50 -24.53
C ASN A 223 9.22 10.25 -23.98
N VAL A 224 8.90 9.84 -22.76
CA VAL A 224 9.46 8.67 -22.07
C VAL A 224 8.30 7.78 -21.65
N PRO A 225 8.38 6.46 -21.86
CA PRO A 225 7.36 5.54 -21.35
C PRO A 225 7.50 5.39 -19.84
N LEU A 226 6.36 5.29 -19.15
CA LEU A 226 6.25 4.71 -17.82
C LEU A 226 6.28 3.18 -17.91
N ASP A 227 6.40 2.51 -16.76
CA ASP A 227 6.23 1.06 -16.66
C ASP A 227 4.83 0.61 -17.09
N SER A 228 4.74 -0.46 -17.89
CA SER A 228 3.45 -1.00 -18.33
C SER A 228 2.87 -1.97 -17.30
N GLN A 229 1.54 -2.02 -17.18
CA GLN A 229 0.83 -2.97 -16.31
C GLN A 229 1.22 -2.87 -14.83
N ALA A 230 1.73 -1.73 -14.40
CA ALA A 230 2.08 -1.47 -13.01
C ALA A 230 0.99 -0.65 -12.31
N VAL A 231 0.84 -0.88 -11.01
CA VAL A 231 0.16 0.08 -10.14
C VAL A 231 1.16 1.17 -9.76
N VAL A 232 0.79 2.42 -9.99
CA VAL A 232 1.66 3.58 -9.75
C VAL A 232 0.95 4.59 -8.86
N LEU A 233 1.74 5.30 -8.06
CA LEU A 233 1.32 6.55 -7.43
C LEU A 233 1.82 7.72 -8.29
N LEU A 234 0.94 8.65 -8.64
CA LEU A 234 1.23 9.78 -9.52
C LEU A 234 1.05 11.10 -8.77
N HIS A 235 2.00 12.01 -8.97
CA HIS A 235 1.80 13.41 -8.58
C HIS A 235 1.24 14.17 -9.81
N PRO A 236 -0.04 14.59 -9.79
CA PRO A 236 -0.73 15.09 -10.99
C PRO A 236 -0.11 16.38 -11.56
N VAL A 237 0.46 17.23 -10.69
CA VAL A 237 1.11 18.50 -11.11
C VAL A 237 2.48 18.27 -11.76
N THR A 238 3.35 17.48 -11.14
CA THR A 238 4.73 17.28 -11.64
C THR A 238 4.82 16.18 -12.70
N GLY A 239 3.84 15.27 -12.72
CA GLY A 239 3.86 14.08 -13.57
C GLY A 239 4.82 12.99 -13.10
N ASN A 240 5.51 13.20 -11.97
CA ASN A 240 6.34 12.19 -11.32
C ASN A 240 5.49 11.01 -10.89
N TYR A 241 6.11 9.83 -10.85
CA TYR A 241 5.44 8.60 -10.45
C TYR A 241 6.34 7.73 -9.58
N LEU A 242 5.71 6.84 -8.82
CA LEU A 242 6.34 5.77 -8.06
C LEU A 242 5.69 4.45 -8.45
N ASN A 243 6.47 3.47 -8.90
CA ASN A 243 5.99 2.13 -9.20
C ASN A 243 5.80 1.32 -7.90
N LEU A 244 4.62 0.72 -7.72
CA LEU A 244 4.27 -0.04 -6.52
C LEU A 244 4.28 -1.57 -6.73
N ASP A 245 4.60 -2.02 -7.93
CA ASP A 245 4.87 -3.43 -8.19
C ASP A 245 6.18 -3.84 -7.48
N PRO A 246 6.31 -5.11 -7.07
CA PRO A 246 5.30 -6.18 -7.12
C PRO A 246 4.41 -6.21 -5.87
N LEU A 247 4.46 -5.20 -5.00
CA LEU A 247 3.85 -5.26 -3.66
C LEU A 247 2.37 -4.85 -3.64
N LEU A 248 1.95 -4.05 -4.62
CA LEU A 248 0.56 -3.73 -4.88
C LEU A 248 0.30 -3.91 -6.36
N ILE A 249 -0.58 -4.85 -6.72
CA ILE A 249 -0.84 -5.20 -8.11
C ILE A 249 -2.31 -5.10 -8.45
N TYR A 250 -2.61 -4.94 -9.72
CA TYR A 250 -3.95 -5.05 -10.27
C TYR A 250 -4.05 -6.32 -11.10
N GLU A 251 -5.06 -7.14 -10.83
CA GLU A 251 -5.23 -8.42 -11.52
C GLU A 251 -6.71 -8.68 -11.80
N GLU A 252 -7.09 -8.65 -13.09
CA GLU A 252 -8.46 -8.91 -13.54
C GLU A 252 -8.82 -10.40 -13.43
N ALA A 253 -7.81 -11.29 -13.52
CA ALA A 253 -8.02 -12.74 -13.56
C ALA A 253 -7.97 -13.43 -12.19
N ALA A 254 -7.56 -12.73 -11.13
CA ALA A 254 -7.34 -13.29 -9.79
C ALA A 254 -8.62 -13.81 -9.12
N GLY A 255 -9.79 -13.46 -9.66
CA GLY A 255 -11.10 -13.94 -9.23
C GLY A 255 -11.53 -15.31 -9.79
N LYS A 256 -10.64 -16.26 -10.09
CA LYS A 256 -11.03 -17.63 -10.53
C LYS A 256 -11.69 -18.44 -9.38
N LYS A 257 -12.86 -18.00 -8.93
CA LYS A 257 -13.94 -18.85 -8.40
C LYS A 257 -14.90 -19.20 -9.55
N PRO A 258 -15.71 -20.27 -9.43
CA PRO A 258 -16.70 -20.64 -10.45
C PRO A 258 -17.79 -19.60 -10.73
N GLU A 259 -17.87 -18.52 -9.94
CA GLU A 259 -19.01 -17.58 -9.94
C GLU A 259 -18.69 -16.15 -10.44
N GLY A 260 -17.49 -15.88 -10.97
CA GLY A 260 -17.24 -14.65 -11.74
C GLY A 260 -15.93 -13.94 -11.45
N LYS A 261 -15.46 -13.16 -12.44
CA LYS A 261 -14.26 -12.31 -12.37
C LYS A 261 -14.57 -11.07 -11.52
N ALA A 262 -14.00 -10.98 -10.32
CA ALA A 262 -14.01 -9.74 -9.55
C ALA A 262 -12.63 -9.08 -9.66
N THR A 263 -12.55 -8.07 -10.51
CA THR A 263 -11.39 -7.18 -10.65
C THR A 263 -11.11 -6.48 -9.33
N ASP A 264 -9.87 -6.51 -8.85
CA ASP A 264 -9.48 -5.84 -7.60
C ASP A 264 -7.99 -5.46 -7.63
N ILE A 265 -7.59 -4.72 -6.61
CA ILE A 265 -6.20 -4.45 -6.28
C ILE A 265 -5.79 -5.42 -5.17
N PHE A 266 -4.59 -5.98 -5.29
CA PHE A 266 -4.09 -6.99 -4.37
C PHE A 266 -2.77 -6.55 -3.76
N PHE A 267 -2.70 -6.63 -2.45
CA PHE A 267 -1.44 -6.49 -1.74
C PHE A 267 -0.69 -7.81 -1.68
N TYR A 268 0.61 -7.75 -1.80
CA TYR A 268 1.49 -8.81 -1.34
C TYR A 268 1.21 -9.15 0.14
N ASN A 269 1.15 -10.44 0.44
CA ASN A 269 0.72 -10.98 1.73
C ASN A 269 1.61 -12.15 2.20
N GLY A 270 2.86 -12.15 1.76
CA GLY A 270 3.88 -13.12 2.16
C GLY A 270 4.11 -14.25 1.17
N MET A 271 5.09 -15.10 1.47
CA MET A 271 5.44 -16.26 0.65
C MET A 271 4.73 -17.53 1.17
N LYS A 272 4.29 -18.38 0.24
CA LYS A 272 3.72 -19.72 0.50
C LYS A 272 4.63 -20.86 0.05
N GLY A 273 5.75 -20.53 -0.57
CA GLY A 273 6.78 -21.43 -1.02
C GLY A 273 7.79 -20.67 -1.88
N PRO A 274 8.85 -21.34 -2.37
CA PRO A 274 9.76 -20.76 -3.34
C PRO A 274 8.96 -20.26 -4.54
N ALA A 275 9.14 -18.98 -4.92
CA ALA A 275 8.45 -18.32 -6.03
C ALA A 275 6.91 -18.17 -5.93
N LYS A 276 6.29 -18.51 -4.78
CA LYS A 276 4.83 -18.48 -4.63
C LYS A 276 4.42 -17.40 -3.63
N ALA A 277 4.26 -16.18 -4.11
CA ALA A 277 3.71 -15.10 -3.31
C ALA A 277 2.19 -15.24 -3.17
N ASP A 278 1.68 -14.98 -1.98
CA ASP A 278 0.25 -14.83 -1.72
C ASP A 278 -0.13 -13.36 -1.82
N TYR A 279 -1.23 -13.11 -2.52
CA TYR A 279 -1.79 -11.80 -2.71
C TYR A 279 -3.19 -11.75 -2.11
N GLN A 280 -3.47 -10.66 -1.39
CA GLN A 280 -4.76 -10.44 -0.72
C GLN A 280 -5.45 -9.21 -1.31
N ALA A 281 -6.68 -9.41 -1.78
CA ALA A 281 -7.50 -8.37 -2.36
C ALA A 281 -7.92 -7.32 -1.32
N CYS A 282 -8.09 -6.08 -1.77
CA CYS A 282 -8.55 -4.99 -0.93
C CYS A 282 -10.04 -5.16 -0.55
N LYS A 283 -10.88 -5.65 -1.48
CA LYS A 283 -12.34 -5.68 -1.27
C LYS A 283 -12.98 -7.02 -1.60
N HIS A 284 -12.94 -7.46 -2.86
CA HIS A 284 -13.76 -8.55 -3.40
C HIS A 284 -12.95 -9.73 -3.97
N GLY A 285 -11.70 -9.52 -4.37
CA GLY A 285 -10.89 -10.52 -5.10
C GLY A 285 -10.43 -11.74 -4.28
N GLY A 286 -10.67 -11.79 -2.96
CA GLY A 286 -10.23 -12.88 -2.10
C GLY A 286 -8.70 -12.95 -1.94
N ARG A 287 -8.13 -14.15 -2.08
CA ARG A 287 -6.68 -14.37 -2.10
C ARG A 287 -6.32 -15.17 -3.34
N PHE A 288 -5.17 -14.88 -3.93
CA PHE A 288 -4.62 -15.68 -5.01
C PHE A 288 -3.10 -15.81 -4.88
N LEU A 289 -2.51 -16.77 -5.59
CA LEU A 289 -1.07 -16.99 -5.63
C LEU A 289 -0.48 -16.40 -6.92
N SER A 290 0.70 -15.80 -6.85
CA SER A 290 1.41 -15.19 -7.99
C SER A 290 1.48 -16.10 -9.22
N CYS A 291 1.67 -17.41 -9.01
CA CYS A 291 1.73 -18.41 -10.09
C CYS A 291 0.44 -18.58 -10.91
N TYR A 292 -0.66 -17.93 -10.50
CA TYR A 292 -1.91 -17.90 -11.26
C TYR A 292 -2.13 -16.58 -12.02
N SER A 293 -1.25 -15.59 -11.85
CA SER A 293 -1.25 -14.36 -12.66
C SER A 293 -0.67 -14.65 -14.04
N ASP A 294 -1.16 -13.93 -15.05
CA ASP A 294 -0.54 -13.93 -16.39
C ASP A 294 0.85 -13.26 -16.37
N ARG A 295 1.22 -12.59 -15.27
CA ARG A 295 2.51 -11.93 -15.01
C ARG A 295 3.38 -12.71 -14.01
N ALA A 296 3.14 -14.01 -13.82
CA ALA A 296 3.79 -14.82 -12.78
C ALA A 296 5.33 -14.71 -12.79
N ASP A 297 5.97 -14.87 -13.96
CA ASP A 297 7.43 -14.84 -14.10
C ASP A 297 8.00 -13.46 -13.70
N TYR A 298 7.34 -12.39 -14.12
CA TYR A 298 7.70 -11.02 -13.77
C TYR A 298 7.57 -10.79 -12.25
N LEU A 299 6.45 -11.20 -11.65
CA LEU A 299 6.24 -11.02 -10.21
C LEU A 299 7.27 -11.81 -9.39
N GLU A 300 7.65 -13.02 -9.83
CA GLU A 300 8.70 -13.80 -9.19
C GLU A 300 10.06 -13.09 -9.27
N GLU A 301 10.43 -12.59 -10.45
CA GLU A 301 11.68 -11.87 -10.66
C GLU A 301 11.76 -10.62 -9.77
N GLU A 302 10.75 -9.76 -9.81
CA GLU A 302 10.69 -8.52 -9.03
C GLU A 302 10.72 -8.76 -7.52
N LEU A 303 10.01 -9.79 -7.03
CA LEU A 303 10.02 -10.13 -5.61
C LEU A 303 11.39 -10.66 -5.17
N ARG A 304 12.06 -11.44 -6.03
CA ARG A 304 13.42 -11.93 -5.77
C ARG A 304 14.43 -10.79 -5.76
N GLU A 305 14.33 -9.83 -6.69
CA GLU A 305 15.19 -8.65 -6.69
C GLU A 305 15.01 -7.82 -5.43
N LEU A 306 13.76 -7.57 -5.04
CA LEU A 306 13.42 -6.87 -3.81
C LEU A 306 13.95 -7.61 -2.57
N GLU A 307 13.81 -8.93 -2.51
CA GLU A 307 14.37 -9.73 -1.42
C GLU A 307 15.90 -9.63 -1.39
N ASN A 308 16.58 -9.87 -2.51
CA ASN A 308 18.05 -9.80 -2.61
C ASN A 308 18.60 -8.43 -2.20
N LEU A 309 17.87 -7.37 -2.52
CA LEU A 309 18.22 -6.01 -2.14
C LEU A 309 18.20 -5.82 -0.63
N PHE A 310 17.12 -6.25 0.02
CA PHE A 310 16.94 -6.06 1.45
C PHE A 310 17.51 -7.22 2.30
N THR A 311 18.12 -8.24 1.72
CA THR A 311 18.95 -9.23 2.43
C THR A 311 20.45 -8.95 2.31
N GLY A 312 20.85 -8.08 1.38
CA GLY A 312 22.25 -7.72 1.13
C GLY A 312 22.99 -8.69 0.20
N GLU A 313 22.27 -9.57 -0.50
CA GLU A 313 22.84 -10.51 -1.48
C GLU A 313 23.28 -9.82 -2.78
N LEU A 314 22.81 -8.58 -3.05
CA LEU A 314 23.28 -7.76 -4.18
C LEU A 314 24.75 -7.30 -4.09
N ALA A 315 25.43 -7.50 -2.94
CA ALA A 315 26.83 -7.10 -2.77
C ALA A 315 27.86 -8.04 -3.43
N GLN A 316 27.43 -9.05 -4.20
CA GLN A 316 28.32 -9.97 -4.91
C GLN A 316 27.98 -10.09 -6.41
N LYS A 317 28.00 -8.97 -7.15
CA LYS A 317 28.31 -9.07 -8.58
C LYS A 317 29.85 -9.01 -8.73
N PRO A 318 30.51 -10.05 -9.27
CA PRO A 318 31.91 -9.92 -9.64
C PRO A 318 32.00 -8.82 -10.71
N THR A 319 32.90 -7.87 -10.48
CA THR A 319 33.38 -6.97 -11.51
C THR A 319 34.15 -7.81 -12.52
N ASP A 320 33.54 -8.05 -13.69
CA ASP A 320 34.26 -8.39 -14.92
C ASP A 320 34.84 -7.11 -15.55
#